data_AF-A0A1W6BEG0-F1
#
_entry.id   AF-A0A1W6BEG0-F1
#
_cell.length_a   1.000
_cell.length_b   1.000
_cell.length_c   1.000
_cell.angle_alpha   90.00
_cell.angle_beta   90.00
_cell.angle_gamma   90.00
#
_symmetry.space_group_name_H-M   'P 1'
#
loop_
_entity.id
_entity.type
_entity.pdbx_description
1 polymer ?
#
loop_
_entity_poly.entity_id
_entity_poly.type
_entity_poly.pdbx_seq_one_letter_code
_entity_poly.pdbx_strand_id
1 'polypeptide(L)'
;MKKMLTISLIFSLIVITSFIKNSTKKIDEELFSLKENILNLNLELDNVKLEFDYLSSSEKLLSYQNLYFEDKLTLKNINEIEIIDFTKEKILTNDVKIIDSEK
;
A
#
# COMPACT_ATOMS: atom_id res chain seq x y z
N MET A 1 61.65 -20.42 12.96
CA MET A 1 60.73 -19.60 12.13
C MET A 1 59.48 -20.36 11.68
N LYS A 2 59.59 -21.56 11.08
CA LYS A 2 58.41 -22.36 10.63
C LYS A 2 57.36 -22.65 11.73
N LYS A 3 57.78 -22.97 12.96
CA LYS A 3 56.86 -23.23 14.10
C LYS A 3 56.04 -22.00 14.53
N MET A 4 56.65 -20.81 14.49
CA MET A 4 55.97 -19.56 14.86
C MET A 4 54.96 -19.15 13.79
N LEU A 5 55.31 -19.35 12.51
CA LEU A 5 54.40 -19.20 11.37
C LEU A 5 53.17 -20.11 11.49
N THR A 6 53.35 -21.40 11.84
CA THR A 6 52.23 -22.31 12.04
C THR A 6 51.32 -21.90 13.19
N ILE A 7 51.88 -21.43 14.32
CA ILE A 7 51.07 -20.92 15.44
C ILE A 7 50.27 -19.68 15.01
N SER A 8 50.91 -18.74 14.31
CA SER A 8 50.26 -17.52 13.83
C SER A 8 49.14 -17.83 12.84
N LEU A 9 49.35 -18.81 11.96
CA LEU A 9 48.33 -19.26 11.01
C LEU A 9 47.13 -19.88 11.70
N ILE A 10 47.36 -20.78 12.68
CA ILE A 10 46.28 -21.40 13.48
C ILE A 10 45.49 -20.33 14.23
N PHE A 11 46.18 -19.37 14.86
CA PHE A 11 45.52 -18.27 15.57
C PHE A 11 44.70 -17.40 14.62
N SER A 12 45.26 -17.03 13.46
CA SER A 12 44.55 -16.26 12.44
C SER A 12 43.29 -16.99 11.95
N LEU A 13 43.36 -18.31 11.75
CA LEU A 13 42.21 -19.12 11.37
C LEU A 13 41.10 -19.09 12.42
N ILE A 14 41.44 -19.18 13.71
CA ILE A 14 40.47 -19.11 14.82
C ILE A 14 39.78 -17.73 14.84
N VAL A 15 40.54 -16.65 14.66
CA VAL A 15 39.98 -15.28 14.64
C VAL A 15 39.07 -15.08 13.44
N ILE A 16 39.53 -15.45 12.24
CA ILE A 16 38.74 -15.31 11.00
C ILE A 16 37.45 -16.12 11.07
N THR A 17 37.52 -17.37 11.52
CA THR A 17 36.33 -18.23 11.63
C THR A 17 35.33 -17.71 12.67
N SER A 18 35.80 -17.18 13.80
CA SER A 18 34.93 -16.55 14.80
C SER A 18 34.27 -15.27 14.26
N PHE A 19 35.02 -14.45 13.53
CA PHE A 19 34.50 -13.25 12.88
C PHE A 19 33.41 -13.59 11.84
N ILE A 20 33.70 -14.55 10.95
CA ILE A 20 32.74 -15.02 9.94
C ILE A 20 31.50 -15.58 10.63
N LYS A 21 31.67 -16.45 11.64
CA LYS A 21 30.54 -17.05 12.38
C LYS A 21 29.63 -15.98 13.00
N ASN A 22 30.21 -14.95 13.63
CA ASN A 22 29.43 -13.87 14.23
C ASN A 22 28.71 -13.03 13.17
N SER A 23 29.38 -12.74 12.05
CA SER A 23 28.78 -12.01 10.94
C SER A 23 27.62 -12.78 10.31
N THR A 24 27.79 -14.08 10.05
CA THR A 24 26.73 -14.93 9.50
C THR A 24 25.53 -14.98 10.43
N LYS A 25 25.74 -15.16 11.74
CA LYS A 25 24.65 -15.18 12.72
C LYS A 25 23.82 -13.88 12.68
N LYS A 26 24.49 -12.72 12.59
CA LYS A 26 23.82 -11.43 12.50
C LYS A 26 22.98 -11.31 11.22
N ILE A 27 23.52 -11.74 10.08
CA ILE A 27 22.81 -11.74 8.80
C ILE A 27 21.59 -12.67 8.87
N ASP A 28 21.71 -13.85 9.46
CA ASP A 28 20.60 -14.80 9.61
C ASP A 28 19.47 -14.22 10.48
N GLU A 29 19.80 -13.53 11.56
CA GLU A 29 18.83 -12.84 12.42
C GLU A 29 18.10 -11.70 11.66
N GLU A 30 18.84 -10.89 10.91
CA GLU A 30 18.27 -9.83 10.06
C GLU A 30 17.36 -10.41 8.96
N LEU A 31 17.78 -11.49 8.32
CA LEU A 31 17.01 -12.17 7.28
C LEU A 31 15.72 -12.77 7.84
N PHE A 32 15.79 -13.38 9.04
CA PHE A 32 14.61 -13.89 9.73
C PHE A 32 13.63 -12.76 10.05
N SER A 33 14.10 -11.65 10.64
CA SER A 33 13.24 -10.51 10.94
C SER A 33 12.61 -9.91 9.68
N LEU A 34 13.39 -9.74 8.61
CA LEU A 34 12.88 -9.22 7.34
C LEU A 34 11.82 -10.13 6.74
N LYS A 35 12.02 -11.45 6.77
CA LYS A 35 11.06 -12.44 6.28
C LYS A 35 9.74 -12.38 7.06
N GLU A 36 9.81 -12.31 8.39
CA GLU A 36 8.62 -12.16 9.23
C GLU A 36 7.89 -10.84 8.98
N ASN A 37 8.62 -9.74 8.82
CA ASN A 37 8.02 -8.45 8.48
C ASN A 37 7.30 -8.49 7.13
N ILE A 38 7.91 -9.09 6.10
CA ILE A 38 7.28 -9.28 4.79
C ILE A 38 6.03 -10.16 4.90
N LEU A 39 6.08 -11.23 5.69
CA LEU A 39 4.91 -12.08 5.92
C LEU A 39 3.77 -11.29 6.58
N ASN A 40 4.07 -10.51 7.61
CA ASN A 40 3.07 -9.68 8.28
C ASN A 40 2.44 -8.64 7.34
N LEU A 41 3.27 -7.96 6.53
CA LEU A 41 2.81 -7.00 5.53
C LEU A 41 1.91 -7.64 4.47
N ASN A 42 2.23 -8.86 4.02
CA ASN A 42 1.39 -9.58 3.06
C ASN A 42 0.03 -9.95 3.67
N LEU A 43 -0.01 -10.38 4.93
CA LEU A 43 -1.26 -10.68 5.63
C LEU A 43 -2.14 -9.43 5.77
N GLU A 44 -1.54 -8.28 6.10
CA GLU A 44 -2.26 -7.01 6.16
C GLU A 44 -2.79 -6.58 4.79
N LEU A 45 -1.97 -6.71 3.74
CA LEU A 45 -2.37 -6.43 2.37
C LEU A 45 -3.54 -7.32 1.92
N ASP A 46 -3.50 -8.62 2.22
CA ASP A 46 -4.56 -9.56 1.88
C ASP A 46 -5.87 -9.20 2.58
N ASN A 47 -5.82 -8.76 3.84
CA ASN A 47 -6.99 -8.28 4.57
C ASN A 47 -7.58 -7.01 3.94
N VAL A 48 -6.75 -6.02 3.65
CA VAL A 48 -7.19 -4.78 3.00
C VAL A 48 -7.76 -5.06 1.61
N LYS A 49 -7.15 -5.98 0.86
CA LYS A 49 -7.66 -6.40 -0.44
C LYS A 49 -9.00 -7.09 -0.32
N LEU A 50 -9.18 -7.99 0.65
CA LEU A 50 -10.46 -8.65 0.90
C LEU A 50 -11.56 -7.63 1.24
N GLU A 51 -11.25 -6.64 2.09
CA GLU A 51 -12.17 -5.56 2.40
C GLU A 51 -12.50 -4.73 1.16
N PHE A 52 -11.50 -4.34 0.38
CA PHE A 52 -11.71 -3.63 -0.88
C PHE A 52 -12.59 -4.41 -1.85
N ASP A 53 -12.30 -5.69 -2.09
CA ASP A 53 -13.05 -6.56 -2.99
C ASP A 53 -14.51 -6.73 -2.52
N TYR A 54 -14.74 -6.83 -1.20
CA TYR A 54 -16.08 -6.87 -0.63
C TYR A 54 -16.83 -5.55 -0.78
N LEU A 55 -16.21 -4.43 -0.43
CA LEU A 55 -16.82 -3.09 -0.48
C LEU A 55 -17.08 -2.61 -1.91
N SER A 56 -16.23 -3.02 -2.85
CA SER A 56 -16.35 -2.71 -4.28
C SER A 56 -17.21 -3.72 -5.05
N SER A 57 -17.71 -4.78 -4.40
CA SER A 57 -18.60 -5.74 -5.03
C SER A 57 -19.90 -5.07 -5.51
N SER A 58 -20.45 -5.53 -6.63
CA SER A 58 -21.66 -4.95 -7.22
C SER A 58 -22.85 -4.95 -6.27
N GLU A 59 -23.00 -6.01 -5.45
CA GLU A 59 -24.06 -6.10 -4.44
C GLU A 59 -23.89 -5.01 -3.37
N LYS A 60 -22.66 -4.83 -2.87
CA LYS A 60 -22.39 -3.82 -1.85
C LYS A 60 -22.53 -2.41 -2.41
N LEU A 61 -22.03 -2.15 -3.62
CA LEU A 61 -22.20 -0.88 -4.31
C LEU A 61 -23.67 -0.53 -4.54
N LEU A 62 -24.49 -1.50 -4.97
CA LEU A 62 -25.94 -1.29 -5.11
C LEU A 62 -26.61 -1.03 -3.75
N SER A 63 -26.16 -1.72 -2.69
CA SER A 63 -26.65 -1.45 -1.34
C SER A 63 -26.32 -0.02 -0.88
N TYR A 64 -25.12 0.48 -1.18
CA TYR A 64 -24.73 1.86 -0.90
C TYR A 64 -25.48 2.86 -1.76
N GLN A 65 -25.73 2.53 -3.04
CA GLN A 65 -26.56 3.34 -3.91
C GLN A 65 -27.94 3.54 -3.28
N ASN A 66 -28.61 2.46 -2.89
CA ASN A 66 -29.94 2.53 -2.29
C ASN A 66 -29.97 3.23 -0.92
N LEU A 67 -28.88 3.13 -0.14
CA LEU A 67 -28.81 3.72 1.20
C LEU A 67 -28.55 5.22 1.16
N TYR A 68 -27.72 5.70 0.24
CA TYR A 68 -27.22 7.07 0.22
C TYR A 68 -27.76 7.94 -0.92
N PHE A 69 -28.33 7.34 -1.97
CA PHE A 69 -28.93 8.08 -3.07
C PHE A 69 -30.45 7.87 -3.06
N GLU A 70 -31.20 8.97 -2.93
CA GLU A 70 -32.67 8.94 -2.85
C GLU A 70 -33.34 8.56 -4.19
N ASP A 71 -32.67 8.82 -5.32
CA ASP A 71 -33.21 8.58 -6.67
C ASP A 71 -32.44 7.51 -7.45
N LYS A 72 -33.15 6.79 -8.33
CA LYS A 72 -32.55 5.91 -9.35
C LYS A 72 -31.49 6.71 -10.11
N LEU A 73 -30.22 6.30 -10.02
CA LEU A 73 -29.14 6.85 -10.83
C LEU A 73 -29.60 6.92 -12.30
N THR A 74 -29.71 8.13 -12.83
CA THR A 74 -30.08 8.36 -14.23
C THR A 74 -28.80 8.36 -15.05
N LEU A 75 -28.80 7.57 -16.13
CA LEU A 75 -27.67 7.54 -17.05
C LEU A 75 -27.59 8.90 -17.76
N LYS A 76 -26.58 9.72 -17.44
CA LYS A 76 -26.30 10.97 -18.16
C LYS A 76 -25.28 10.73 -19.27
N ASN A 77 -25.47 11.39 -20.41
CA ASN A 77 -24.46 11.41 -21.46
C ASN A 77 -23.22 12.18 -20.96
N ILE A 78 -22.02 11.73 -21.33
CA ILE A 78 -20.78 12.42 -20.95
C ILE A 78 -20.73 13.87 -21.44
N ASN A 79 -21.41 14.18 -22.54
CA ASN A 79 -21.54 15.54 -23.06
C ASN A 79 -22.38 16.46 -22.16
N GLU A 80 -23.15 15.91 -21.21
CA GLU A 80 -23.91 16.66 -20.21
C GLU A 80 -23.10 16.97 -18.94
N ILE A 81 -21.87 16.44 -18.84
CA ILE A 81 -20.96 16.69 -17.72
C ILE A 81 -20.09 17.90 -18.08
N GLU A 82 -20.36 19.06 -17.46
CA GLU A 82 -19.57 20.26 -17.66
C GLU A 82 -18.33 20.28 -16.75
N ILE A 83 -17.17 20.67 -17.30
CA ILE A 83 -15.93 20.85 -16.55
C ILE A 83 -15.86 22.29 -16.06
N ILE A 84 -15.80 22.48 -14.75
CA ILE A 84 -15.61 23.80 -14.14
C ILE A 84 -14.10 24.08 -14.03
N ASP A 85 -13.63 25.09 -14.76
CA ASP A 85 -12.25 25.57 -14.68
C ASP A 85 -12.17 26.83 -13.80
N PHE A 86 -11.64 26.66 -12.60
CA PHE A 86 -11.50 27.72 -11.60
C PHE A 86 -10.32 28.67 -11.85
N THR A 87 -9.53 28.47 -12.90
CA THR A 87 -8.39 29.36 -13.24
C THR A 87 -8.81 30.61 -14.00
N LYS A 88 -10.02 30.65 -14.55
CA LYS A 88 -10.62 31.88 -15.12
C LYS A 88 -11.44 32.59 -14.03
N GLU A 89 -11.23 33.89 -13.85
CA GLU A 89 -11.93 34.74 -12.87
C GLU A 89 -13.47 34.78 -13.01
N LYS A 90 -14.04 34.12 -14.04
CA LYS A 90 -15.48 34.04 -14.26
C LYS A 90 -15.90 32.63 -14.67
N ILE A 91 -16.68 31.99 -13.81
CA ILE A 91 -17.46 30.82 -14.15
C ILE A 91 -18.69 31.31 -14.93
N LEU A 92 -18.72 31.07 -16.24
CA LEU A 92 -19.88 31.32 -17.09
C LEU A 92 -20.64 30.01 -17.24
N THR A 93 -21.58 29.75 -16.34
CA THR A 93 -22.58 28.68 -16.50
C THR A 93 -23.83 29.28 -17.12
N ASN A 94 -24.15 28.89 -18.34
CA ASN A 94 -25.48 29.13 -18.90
C ASN A 94 -26.40 28.06 -18.29
N ASP A 95 -27.29 28.49 -17.40
CA ASP A 95 -28.45 27.74 -16.91
C ASP A 95 -28.24 26.58 -15.92
N VAL A 96 -27.30 26.70 -14.98
CA VAL A 96 -27.35 25.85 -13.77
C VAL A 96 -28.38 26.42 -12.79
N LYS A 97 -29.62 25.92 -12.84
CA LYS A 97 -30.57 26.07 -11.73
C LYS A 97 -30.09 25.18 -10.58
N ILE A 98 -29.42 25.80 -9.61
CA ILE A 98 -29.25 25.20 -8.29
C ILE A 98 -30.65 25.12 -7.69
N ILE A 99 -31.24 23.92 -7.66
CA ILE A 99 -32.44 23.66 -6.88
C ILE A 99 -31.97 23.59 -5.44
N ASP A 100 -32.04 24.71 -4.74
CA ASP A 100 -31.94 24.74 -3.30
C ASP A 100 -33.21 24.06 -2.79
N SER A 101 -33.08 22.85 -2.25
CA SER A 101 -34.20 22.15 -1.62
C SER A 101 -34.47 22.81 -0.27
N GLU A 102 -35.35 23.83 -0.27
CA GLU A 102 -36.06 24.25 0.93
C GLU A 102 -36.92 23.09 1.46
N LYS A 103 -36.41 22.33 2.43
CA LYS A 103 -37.07 22.05 3.73
C LYS A 103 -36.29 21.07 4.60
#